data_AF-K1ZLB1-F1
#
_entry.id   AF-K1ZLB1-F1
#
_cell.length_a   1.000
_cell.length_b   1.000
_cell.length_c   1.000
_cell.angle_alpha   90.00
_cell.angle_beta   90.00
_cell.angle_gamma   90.00
#
_symmetry.space_group_name_H-M   'P 1'
#
loop_
_entity.id
_entity.type
_entity.pdbx_description
1 polymer ?
#
loop_
_entity_poly.entity_id
_entity_poly.type
_entity_poly.pdbx_seq_one_letter_code
_entity_poly.pdbx_strand_id
1 'polypeptide(L)' 'MLQKTLSLIPEDKPYRGPKEYTEGDYVYRNNFIGEVDNFSGEESISCNGKEVYKAKYIGGLVNQRKEV' A
#
# COMPACT_ATOMS: atom_id res chain seq x y z
N MET A 1 5.24 -12.76 3.42
CA MET A 1 4.69 -11.85 2.40
C MET A 1 4.17 -10.52 2.96
N LEU A 2 2.88 -10.36 3.31
CA LEU A 2 2.31 -9.02 3.63
C LEU A 2 3.07 -8.22 4.71
N GLN A 3 3.33 -8.83 5.87
CA GLN A 3 4.06 -8.15 6.96
C GLN A 3 5.47 -7.72 6.53
N LYS A 4 6.14 -8.55 5.71
CA LYS A 4 7.46 -8.21 5.15
C LYS A 4 7.37 -7.02 4.20
N THR A 5 6.41 -7.01 3.28
CA THR A 5 6.23 -5.90 2.34
C THR A 5 5.87 -4.60 3.02
N LEU A 6 5.08 -4.64 4.09
CA LEU A 6 4.79 -3.48 4.92
C LEU A 6 6.02 -2.96 5.69
N SER A 7 7.07 -3.76 5.85
CA SER A 7 8.35 -3.30 6.42
C SER A 7 9.25 -2.62 5.39
N LEU A 8 8.90 -2.67 4.09
CA LEU A 8 9.63 -2.08 2.97
C LEU A 8 8.93 -0.80 2.46
N ILE A 9 8.30 -0.04 3.35
CA ILE A 9 7.59 1.20 3.04
C ILE A 9 8.54 2.21 2.35
N PRO A 10 8.17 2.80 1.21
CA PRO A 10 8.95 3.86 0.59
C PRO A 10 8.81 5.19 1.34
N GLU A 11 9.90 5.94 1.46
CA GLU A 11 9.94 7.23 2.18
C GLU A 11 9.07 8.31 1.52
N ASP A 12 9.00 8.33 0.19
CA ASP A 12 8.23 9.34 -0.58
C ASP A 12 6.71 9.16 -0.45
N LYS A 13 6.23 7.92 -0.26
CA LYS A 13 4.80 7.58 -0.21
C LYS A 13 4.55 6.56 0.91
N PRO A 14 4.59 6.99 2.19
CA PRO A 14 4.62 6.09 3.34
C PRO A 14 3.25 5.51 3.73
N TYR A 15 2.45 5.09 2.74
CA TYR A 15 1.07 4.62 2.96
C TYR A 15 1.01 3.12 3.29
N ARG A 16 1.75 2.31 2.53
CA ARG A 16 1.81 0.84 2.57
C ARG A 16 3.15 0.39 1.98
N GLY A 17 3.27 -0.90 1.64
CA GLY A 17 4.46 -1.46 1.03
C GLY A 17 4.80 -0.90 -0.36
N PRO A 18 5.94 -1.34 -0.93
CA PRO A 18 6.44 -0.84 -2.22
C PRO A 18 5.48 -1.19 -3.37
N LYS A 19 5.65 -0.57 -4.55
CA LYS A 19 4.77 -0.83 -5.71
C LYS A 19 4.70 -2.30 -6.12
N GLU A 20 5.83 -2.99 -6.06
CA GLU A 20 5.90 -4.43 -6.33
C GLU A 20 6.97 -5.06 -5.42
N TYR A 21 6.72 -6.31 -5.01
CA TYR A 21 7.69 -7.13 -4.30
C TYR A 21 7.44 -8.60 -4.58
N THR A 22 8.49 -9.37 -4.76
CA THR A 22 8.42 -10.80 -5.07
C THR A 22 9.25 -11.61 -4.07
N GLU A 23 8.68 -12.69 -3.57
CA GLU A 23 9.34 -13.64 -2.66
C GLU A 23 8.89 -15.06 -3.01
N GLY A 24 9.76 -15.82 -3.68
CA GLY A 24 9.40 -17.13 -4.22
C GLY A 24 8.24 -17.04 -5.22
N ASP A 25 7.21 -17.85 -5.04
CA ASP A 25 6.01 -17.85 -5.89
C ASP A 25 5.03 -16.71 -5.57
N TYR A 26 5.31 -15.92 -4.54
CA TYR A 26 4.44 -14.82 -4.11
C TYR A 26 4.83 -13.51 -4.79
N VAL A 27 3.82 -12.82 -5.32
CA VAL A 27 3.95 -11.48 -5.91
C VAL A 27 2.99 -10.55 -5.18
N TYR A 28 3.53 -9.52 -4.54
CA TYR A 28 2.78 -8.42 -3.95
C TYR A 28 2.78 -7.25 -4.93
N ARG A 29 1.62 -6.65 -5.14
CA ARG A 29 1.46 -5.41 -5.90
C ARG A 29 0.66 -4.41 -5.10
N ASN A 30 1.08 -3.16 -5.18
CA ASN A 30 0.41 -2.04 -4.55
C ASN A 30 0.29 -0.90 -5.55
N ASN A 31 -0.94 -0.43 -5.76
CA ASN A 31 -1.23 0.74 -6.58
C ASN A 31 -2.05 1.73 -5.77
N PHE A 32 -1.64 3.00 -5.79
CA PHE A 32 -2.32 4.06 -5.05
C PHE A 32 -2.32 5.36 -5.84
N ILE A 33 -3.27 6.21 -5.50
CA ILE A 33 -3.45 7.55 -6.05
C ILE A 33 -3.63 8.55 -4.89
N GLY A 34 -3.27 9.80 -5.15
CA GLY A 34 -3.40 10.89 -4.19
C GLY A 34 -2.15 11.12 -3.33
N GLU A 35 -2.25 12.15 -2.51
CA GLU A 35 -1.20 12.63 -1.62
C GLU A 35 -1.55 12.35 -0.16
N VAL A 36 -0.64 12.66 0.78
CA VAL A 36 -0.81 12.34 2.20
C VAL A 36 -2.08 12.95 2.83
N ASP A 37 -2.59 14.06 2.28
CA ASP A 37 -3.84 14.68 2.71
C ASP A 37 -5.08 13.88 2.31
N ASN A 38 -5.03 13.13 1.20
CA ASN A 38 -6.13 12.35 0.68
C ASN A 38 -5.63 11.32 -0.34
N PHE A 39 -5.48 10.06 0.09
CA PHE A 39 -5.03 8.96 -0.76
C PHE A 39 -5.96 7.75 -0.70
N SER A 40 -5.92 6.97 -1.77
CA SER A 40 -6.58 5.67 -1.85
C SER A 40 -5.69 4.70 -2.61
N GLY A 41 -5.75 3.43 -2.24
CA GLY A 41 -4.98 2.40 -2.91
C GLY A 41 -5.58 1.02 -2.79
N GLU A 42 -5.02 0.13 -3.59
CA GLU A 42 -5.36 -1.27 -3.66
C GLU A 42 -4.07 -2.07 -3.68
N GLU A 43 -3.99 -3.08 -2.84
CA GLU A 43 -2.91 -4.04 -2.83
C GLU A 43 -3.43 -5.46 -3.05
N SER A 44 -2.63 -6.29 -3.70
CA SER A 44 -2.92 -7.68 -3.93
C SER A 44 -1.69 -8.55 -3.74
N ILE A 45 -1.93 -9.81 -3.38
CA ILE A 45 -0.90 -10.85 -3.35
C ILE A 45 -1.38 -12.00 -4.21
N SER A 46 -0.53 -12.43 -5.13
CA SER A 46 -0.71 -13.63 -5.94
C SER A 46 0.30 -14.69 -5.56
N CYS A 47 -0.10 -15.96 -5.58
CA CYS A 47 0.79 -17.11 -5.45
C CYS A 47 0.62 -18.00 -6.68
N ASN A 48 1.72 -18.34 -7.37
CA ASN A 48 1.66 -19.15 -8.61
C ASN A 48 0.67 -18.59 -9.65
N GLY A 49 0.61 -17.26 -9.79
CA GLY A 49 -0.29 -16.57 -10.71
C GLY A 49 -1.75 -16.47 -10.26
N LYS A 50 -2.13 -17.08 -9.12
CA LYS A 50 -3.49 -16.97 -8.55
C LYS A 50 -3.53 -15.92 -7.45
N GLU A 51 -4.46 -14.97 -7.54
CA GLU A 51 -4.70 -14.00 -6.46
C GLU A 51 -5.18 -14.72 -5.19
N VAL A 52 -4.48 -14.51 -4.08
CA VAL A 52 -4.78 -15.10 -2.77
C VAL A 52 -5.17 -14.06 -1.73
N TYR A 53 -4.90 -12.78 -2.00
CA TYR A 53 -5.24 -11.66 -1.13
C TYR A 53 -5.49 -10.41 -1.96
N LYS A 54 -6.46 -9.62 -1.54
CA LYS A 54 -6.74 -8.31 -2.08
C LYS A 54 -7.33 -7.41 -1.01
N ALA A 55 -6.84 -6.17 -0.92
CA ALA A 55 -7.37 -5.17 0.00
C ALA A 55 -7.36 -3.79 -0.63
N LYS A 56 -8.39 -3.01 -0.29
CA LYS A 56 -8.46 -1.58 -0.58
C LYS A 56 -8.21 -0.81 0.70
N TYR A 57 -7.53 0.32 0.60
CA TYR A 57 -7.25 1.19 1.73
C TYR A 57 -7.43 2.66 1.31
N ILE A 58 -7.80 3.49 2.28
CA ILE A 58 -7.94 4.93 2.12
C ILE A 58 -7.35 5.62 3.34
N GLY A 59 -6.87 6.84 3.17
CA GLY A 59 -6.32 7.63 4.26
C GLY A 59 -6.18 9.09 3.90
N GLY A 60 -5.88 9.90 4.90
CA GLY A 60 -5.76 11.34 4.75
C GLY A 60 -5.42 11.99 6.09
N LEU A 61 -5.21 13.30 6.06
CA LEU A 61 -4.93 14.07 7.26
C LEU A 61 -6.16 14.16 8.17
N VAL A 62 -5.97 13.87 9.46
CA VAL A 62 -7.00 14.00 10.48
C VAL A 62 -6.67 15.15 11.43
N ASN A 63 -7.70 15.74 12.06
CA ASN A 63 -7.55 16.83 13.03
C ASN A 63 -6.79 18.05 12.49
N GLN A 64 -7.09 18.44 11.26
CA GLN A 64 -6.57 19.66 10.63
C GLN A 64 -7.18 20.88 11.33
N ARG A 65 -6.43 21.52 12.23
CA ARG A 65 -6.80 22.86 12.73
C ARG A 65 -6.46 23.86 11.63
N LYS A 66 -7.48 24.57 11.14
CA LYS A 66 -7.23 25.77 10.34
C LYS A 66 -6.65 26.82 11.28
N GLU A 67 -5.43 27.25 11.04
CA GLU A 67 -4.94 28.51 11.60
C GLU A 67 -5.84 29.62 11.03
N VAL A 68 -6.56 30.30 11.93
CA VAL A 68 -7.35 31.51 11.68
C VAL A 68 -6.50 32.73 11.96
#